data_AF-A0A7C7AP17-F1
#
_entry.id   AF-A0A7C7AP17-F1
#
_cell.length_a   1.000
_cell.length_b   1.000
_cell.length_c   1.000
_cell.angle_alpha   90.00
_cell.angle_beta   90.00
_cell.angle_gamma   90.00
#
_symmetry.space_group_name_H-M   'P 1'
#
loop_
_entity.id
_entity.type
_entity.pdbx_description
1 polymer ?
#
loop_
_entity_poly.entity_id
_entity_poly.type
_entity_poly.pdbx_seq_one_letter_code
_entity_poly.pdbx_strand_id
1 'polypeptide(L)'
;MNQLRTVESKVLEILKDDEIARYDDMKLILRYYNRFGYLRTGDLPFEDVVNNYKRLDLPCFESIRRARQRVQSLFPEYGRNPQTNDNGSICIVIEVN
;
A
#
# COMPACT_ATOMS: atom_id res chain seq x y z
N MET A 1 -17.92 16.13 1.80
CA MET A 1 -17.62 14.81 1.22
C MET A 1 -16.59 14.15 2.12
N ASN A 2 -17.03 13.23 2.97
CA ASN A 2 -16.15 12.51 3.89
C ASN A 2 -15.14 11.74 3.07
N GLN A 3 -13.88 12.19 3.08
CA GLN A 3 -12.74 11.38 2.69
C GLN A 3 -12.71 10.17 3.61
N LEU A 4 -13.50 9.15 3.30
CA LEU A 4 -13.17 7.78 3.64
C LEU A 4 -11.78 7.59 3.04
N ARG A 5 -10.72 7.83 3.84
CA ARG A 5 -9.33 7.70 3.42
C ARG A 5 -9.22 6.32 2.78
N THR A 6 -9.11 6.29 1.46
CA THR A 6 -9.14 5.03 0.72
C THR A 6 -7.93 4.20 1.14
N VAL A 7 -7.96 2.91 0.84
CA VAL A 7 -6.80 2.04 1.08
C VAL A 7 -5.53 2.67 0.46
N GLU A 8 -5.65 3.35 -0.68
CA GLU A 8 -4.54 4.07 -1.32
C GLU A 8 -4.05 5.26 -0.51
N SER A 9 -4.94 6.11 0.01
CA SER A 9 -4.51 7.26 0.84
C SER A 9 -3.77 6.79 2.09
N LYS A 10 -4.27 5.75 2.75
CA LYS A 10 -3.64 5.15 3.92
C LYS A 10 -2.30 4.50 3.60
N VAL A 11 -2.20 3.80 2.46
CA VAL A 11 -0.94 3.23 1.98
C VAL A 11 0.06 4.34 1.68
N LEU A 12 -0.34 5.42 1.00
CA LEU A 12 0.52 6.57 0.73
C LEU A 12 1.09 7.19 2.01
N GLU A 13 0.30 7.34 3.07
CA GLU A 13 0.79 7.79 4.38
C GLU A 13 1.89 6.88 4.94
N ILE A 14 1.76 5.55 4.78
CA ILE A 14 2.80 4.60 5.23
C ILE A 14 4.06 4.69 4.38
N LEU A 15 3.93 4.80 3.05
CA LEU A 15 5.10 4.85 2.15
C LEU A 15 5.94 6.12 2.33
N LYS A 16 5.31 7.21 2.79
CA LYS A 16 6.00 8.44 3.18
C LYS A 16 6.86 8.26 4.43
N ASP A 17 6.34 7.53 5.42
CA ASP A 17 6.96 7.39 6.73
C ASP A 17 7.95 6.21 6.83
N ASP A 18 7.76 5.15 6.03
CA ASP A 18 8.52 3.89 6.13
C ASP A 18 9.04 3.43 4.75
N GLU A 19 10.35 3.60 4.52
CA GLU A 19 11.00 3.21 3.27
C GLU A 19 10.97 1.70 3.05
N ILE A 20 11.02 0.91 4.12
CA ILE A 20 11.02 -0.55 4.04
C ILE A 20 9.67 -1.03 3.50
N ALA A 21 8.58 -0.40 3.90
CA ALA A 21 7.24 -0.70 3.41
C ALA A 21 7.06 -0.44 1.90
N ARG A 22 7.96 0.32 1.24
CA ARG A 22 7.93 0.54 -0.22
C ARG A 22 8.23 -0.73 -1.00
N TYR A 23 9.04 -1.63 -0.45
CA TYR A 23 9.44 -2.88 -1.11
C TYR A 23 8.99 -4.14 -0.37
N ASP A 24 8.80 -4.09 0.94
CA ASP A 24 8.39 -5.22 1.77
C ASP A 24 6.88 -5.18 2.04
N ASP A 25 6.16 -6.13 1.44
CA ASP A 25 4.72 -6.29 1.60
C ASP A 25 4.30 -6.68 3.04
N MET A 26 5.13 -7.45 3.75
CA MET A 26 4.85 -7.88 5.13
C MET A 26 4.99 -6.71 6.10
N LYS A 27 5.96 -5.82 5.86
CA LYS A 27 6.10 -4.58 6.62
C LYS A 27 4.94 -3.64 6.35
N LEU A 28 4.54 -3.49 5.08
CA LEU A 28 3.42 -2.61 4.71
C LEU A 28 2.12 -3.04 5.36
N ILE A 29 1.75 -4.33 5.29
CA ILE A 29 0.51 -4.83 5.90
C ILE A 29 0.53 -4.68 7.43
N LEU A 30 1.66 -4.99 8.07
CA LEU A 30 1.81 -4.82 9.52
C LEU A 30 1.62 -3.36 9.94
N ARG A 31 2.27 -2.42 9.25
CA ARG A 31 2.11 -0.98 9.50
C ARG A 31 0.68 -0.51 9.27
N TYR A 32 0.05 -1.00 8.21
CA TYR A 32 -1.33 -0.63 7.87
C TYR A 32 -2.29 -1.08 8.97
N TYR A 33 -2.23 -2.34 9.37
CA TYR A 33 -3.10 -2.88 10.40
C TYR A 33 -2.86 -2.25 11.77
N ASN A 34 -1.60 -2.00 12.14
CA ASN A 34 -1.27 -1.34 13.41
C ASN A 34 -1.74 0.11 13.47
N ARG A 35 -1.72 0.83 12.35
CA ARG A 35 -2.07 2.27 12.31
C ARG A 35 -3.56 2.50 12.10
N PHE A 36 -4.24 1.64 11.35
CA PHE A 36 -5.60 1.87 10.88
C PHE A 36 -6.61 0.78 11.28
N GLY A 37 -6.18 -0.28 11.96
CA GLY A 37 -7.07 -1.25 12.58
C GLY A 37 -7.76 -0.69 13.83
N TYR A 38 -8.97 -1.16 14.10
CA TYR A 38 -9.76 -0.75 15.28
C TYR A 38 -9.19 -1.32 16.59
N LEU A 39 -8.66 -2.54 16.53
CA LEU A 39 -7.99 -3.19 17.65
C LEU A 39 -6.51 -2.86 17.63
N ARG A 40 -5.81 -3.02 18.76
CA ARG A 40 -4.34 -3.07 18.78
C ARG A 40 -3.88 -4.32 18.06
N THR A 41 -3.98 -4.31 16.74
CA THR A 41 -3.73 -5.46 15.87
C THR A 41 -2.29 -5.95 16.00
N GLY A 42 -1.38 -5.10 16.51
CA GLY A 42 0.00 -5.44 16.81
C GLY A 42 0.20 -6.29 18.06
N ASP A 43 -0.83 -6.40 18.91
CA ASP A 43 -0.82 -7.28 20.10
C ASP A 43 -1.32 -8.69 19.76
N LEU A 44 -1.91 -8.89 18.56
CA LEU A 44 -2.39 -10.18 18.08
C LEU A 44 -1.32 -10.87 17.23
N PRO A 45 -1.26 -12.22 17.23
CA PRO A 45 -0.44 -12.96 16.29
C PRO A 45 -0.78 -12.57 14.84
N PHE A 46 0.24 -12.36 14.01
CA PHE A 46 0.03 -11.94 12.62
C PHE A 46 -0.88 -12.88 11.84
N GLU A 47 -0.76 -14.18 12.09
CA GLU A 47 -1.62 -15.22 11.49
C GLU A 47 -3.11 -14.98 11.82
N ASP A 48 -3.44 -14.71 13.08
CA ASP A 48 -4.83 -14.47 13.50
C ASP A 48 -5.40 -13.23 12.81
N VAL A 49 -4.60 -12.19 12.65
CA VAL A 49 -5.00 -10.96 11.98
C VAL A 49 -5.25 -11.19 10.50
N VAL A 50 -4.33 -11.85 9.81
CA VAL A 50 -4.43 -12.09 8.36
C VAL A 50 -5.55 -13.07 8.05
N ASN A 51 -5.83 -14.04 8.93
CA ASN A 51 -6.93 -14.99 8.74
C ASN A 51 -8.30 -14.39 9.11
N ASN A 52 -8.36 -13.43 10.05
CA ASN A 52 -9.62 -12.83 10.51
C ASN A 52 -9.83 -11.38 10.03
N TYR A 53 -9.08 -10.91 9.04
CA TYR A 53 -9.12 -9.53 8.54
C TYR A 53 -10.54 -9.00 8.27
N LYS A 54 -11.44 -9.84 7.72
CA LYS A 54 -12.85 -9.47 7.46
C LYS A 54 -13.61 -9.14 8.73
N ARG A 55 -13.37 -9.90 9.81
CA ARG A 55 -14.01 -9.68 11.12
C ARG A 55 -13.45 -8.44 11.83
N LEU A 56 -12.26 -8.02 11.44
CA LEU A 56 -11.56 -6.86 11.97
C LEU A 56 -11.80 -5.57 11.15
N ASP A 57 -12.68 -5.64 10.13
CA ASP A 57 -12.92 -4.56 9.16
C ASP A 57 -11.64 -4.05 8.47
N LEU A 58 -10.68 -4.96 8.28
CA LEU A 58 -9.43 -4.70 7.60
C LEU A 58 -9.53 -5.08 6.11
N PRO A 59 -8.87 -4.36 5.19
CA PRO A 59 -8.75 -4.79 3.81
C PRO A 59 -7.88 -6.05 3.73
N CYS A 60 -8.13 -6.92 2.76
CA CYS A 60 -7.27 -8.08 2.56
C CYS A 60 -5.88 -7.66 2.08
N PHE A 61 -4.91 -8.57 2.24
CA PHE A 61 -3.53 -8.36 1.81
C PHE A 61 -3.42 -7.90 0.35
N GLU A 62 -4.14 -8.57 -0.56
CA GLU A 62 -4.08 -8.25 -1.99
C GLU A 62 -4.63 -6.85 -2.30
N SER A 63 -5.63 -6.37 -1.55
CA SER A 63 -6.13 -4.99 -1.69
C SER A 63 -5.06 -3.96 -1.34
N ILE A 64 -4.30 -4.19 -0.27
CA ILE A 64 -3.20 -3.31 0.15
C ILE A 64 -2.07 -3.35 -0.89
N ARG A 65 -1.71 -4.54 -1.39
CA ARG A 65 -0.66 -4.71 -2.40
C ARG A 65 -0.99 -3.99 -3.71
N ARG A 66 -2.23 -4.10 -4.19
CA ARG A 66 -2.72 -3.37 -5.37
C ARG A 66 -2.77 -1.87 -5.13
N ALA A 67 -3.16 -1.44 -3.93
CA ALA A 67 -3.13 -0.03 -3.56
C ALA A 67 -1.69 0.51 -3.59
N ARG A 68 -0.70 -0.23 -3.08
CA ARG A 68 0.72 0.15 -3.20
C ARG A 68 1.13 0.34 -4.65
N GLN A 69 0.81 -0.61 -5.54
CA GLN A 69 1.13 -0.50 -6.96
C GLN A 69 0.51 0.75 -7.60
N ARG A 70 -0.77 1.02 -7.32
CA ARG A 70 -1.45 2.24 -7.81
C ARG A 70 -0.79 3.51 -7.27
N VAL A 71 -0.50 3.56 -5.98
CA VAL A 71 0.18 4.69 -5.34
C VAL A 71 1.56 4.91 -5.94
N GLN A 72 2.37 3.86 -6.11
CA GLN A 72 3.70 3.97 -6.72
C GLN A 72 3.66 4.34 -8.21
N SER A 73 2.58 3.97 -8.92
CA SER A 73 2.37 4.41 -10.31
C SER A 73 2.03 5.91 -10.39
N LEU A 74 1.39 6.47 -9.37
CA LEU A 74 1.07 7.91 -9.30
C LEU A 74 2.21 8.74 -8.68
N PHE A 75 2.98 8.13 -7.78
CA PHE A 75 4.07 8.74 -7.01
C PHE A 75 5.33 7.85 -7.10
N PRO A 76 6.04 7.89 -8.25
CA PRO A 76 7.20 7.03 -8.50
C PRO A 76 8.35 7.23 -7.51
N GLU A 77 8.41 8.37 -6.81
CA GLU A 77 9.37 8.64 -5.72
C GLU A 77 9.24 7.67 -4.53
N TYR A 78 8.08 7.04 -4.35
CA TYR A 78 7.86 6.01 -3.33
C TYR A 78 8.01 4.59 -3.89
N GLY A 79 8.54 4.45 -5.10
CA GLY A 79 8.85 3.18 -5.75
C GLY A 79 9.88 2.33 -5.00
N ARG A 80 10.08 1.09 -5.47
CA ARG A 80 11.04 0.13 -4.87
C ARG A 80 12.51 0.49 -5.10
N ASN A 81 12.80 1.45 -5.96
CA ASN A 81 14.16 1.84 -6.32
C ASN A 81 14.35 3.32 -5.94
N PRO A 82 15.40 3.69 -5.18
CA PRO A 82 15.81 5.09 -5.10
C PRO A 82 16.02 5.58 -6.54
N GLN A 83 15.45 6.73 -6.89
CA GLN A 83 15.47 7.25 -8.26
C GLN A 83 16.88 7.18 -8.87
N THR A 84 17.11 6.24 -9.79
CA THR A 84 17.94 6.55 -10.94
C THR A 84 17.08 7.46 -11.80
N ASN A 85 17.45 8.73 -11.90
CA ASN A 85 16.91 9.65 -12.90
C ASN A 85 17.06 8.99 -14.26
N ASP A 86 16.03 8.31 -14.75
CA ASP A 86 16.04 7.74 -16.08
C ASP A 86 14.72 8.07 -16.76
N ASN A 87 14.85 8.83 -17.83
CA ASN A 87 13.83 9.36 -18.71
C ASN A 87 13.08 8.25 -19.50
N GLY A 88 12.82 7.10 -18.90
CA GLY A 88 12.37 5.88 -19.59
C GLY A 88 10.86 5.63 -19.55
N SER A 89 10.01 6.68 -19.57
CA SER A 89 8.57 6.47 -19.73
C SER A 89 8.27 6.07 -21.17
N ILE A 90 8.18 4.76 -21.46
CA ILE A 90 7.70 4.27 -22.75
C ILE A 90 6.18 4.43 -22.78
N CYS A 91 5.69 5.49 -23.42
CA CYS A 91 4.28 5.63 -23.79
C CYS A 91 4.00 4.77 -25.03
N ILE A 92 3.21 3.71 -24.87
CA ILE A 92 2.64 2.96 -26.00
C ILE A 92 1.32 3.65 -26.37
N VAL A 93 1.32 4.39 -27.47
CA VAL A 93 0.10 4.92 -28.09
C VAL A 93 -0.39 3.89 -29.10
N ILE A 94 -1.61 3.37 -28.91
CA ILE A 94 -2.28 2.50 -29.88
C ILE A 94 -3.29 3.36 -30.62
N GLU A 95 -2.97 3.75 -31.85
CA GLU A 95 -3.95 4.32 -32.79
C GLU A 95 -4.69 3.18 -33.48
N VAL A 96 -6.01 3.18 -33.36
CA VAL A 96 -6.89 2.25 -34.07
C VAL A 96 -7.55 3.06 -35.19
N ASN A 97 -7.17 2.78 -36.43
CA ASN A 97 -7.83 3.30 -37.64
C ASN A 97 -9.12 2.53 -37.94
#